data_AF-L7FMG6-F1
#
_entry.id   AF-L7FMG6-F1
#
_cell.length_a   1.000
_cell.length_b   1.000
_cell.length_c   1.000
_cell.angle_alpha   90.00
_cell.angle_beta   90.00
_cell.angle_gamma   90.00
#
_symmetry.space_group_name_H-M   'P 1'
#
loop_
_entity.id
_entity.type
_entity.pdbx_description
1 polymer ?
#
loop_
_entity_poly.entity_id
_entity_poly.type
_entity_poly.pdbx_seq_one_letter_code
_entity_poly.pdbx_strand_id
1 'polypeptide(L)'
;MDNPRYVTYIIESITEYLNYFIAHRTPLTFQIKATRDDLLYRLRTTELLYMYEKTIVDFTLPHDVPTNIFHVAENFQKMLCVAVWMGVRTNCDTSCITHPTEENSRDLIALVWDLMECDYNKNNEILKGIYQTKEHEKCALLLNRIFNINRIYQEWKPPQRGMEINLHVRVTKRVKSRISKRMRRSRKPQKEKGIKTKKEKNGNYEKIKESVFAWRNDIEQMKKKIEQMSREIIKIANCQSLNNNEIKKESEMTEQENKELQSEIVEMLHQKQNLRDEIANLKNQNLRTEKKLERECKKVEAANKKMKHKKNLLEQKITNLRVEEKAVLLKQLEIDNMRLITEINFIKEQQGVKMERLEDTKETNLKIKKNNLEKNEKISEEEKMFKNEKEKNSKHKTERLRVEKLRMSSEIFRMRNVEKSIKMSVLRLQDRNNGIENEGLVLENELQTLETKGEALDEEIQTRKTILEIEKKKKKVVFRQKQEQRILQLKRQLLDFGFFAEVVGSDVNAKEE
;
A
#
# COMPACT_ATOMS: atom_id res chain seq x y z
N MET A 1 -40.30 -16.87 22.17
CA MET A 1 -39.88 -18.26 22.47
C MET A 1 -39.62 -18.29 23.97
N ASP A 2 -40.66 -18.32 24.80
CA ASP A 2 -40.51 -17.85 26.19
C ASP A 2 -40.62 -18.97 27.23
N ASN A 3 -40.62 -20.24 26.80
CA ASN A 3 -40.54 -21.39 27.70
C ASN A 3 -39.08 -21.81 27.90
N PRO A 4 -38.48 -21.64 29.09
CA PRO A 4 -37.07 -21.93 29.33
C PRO A 4 -36.69 -23.40 29.07
N ARG A 5 -37.62 -24.35 29.25
CA ARG A 5 -37.36 -25.77 28.92
C ARG A 5 -37.18 -26.01 27.42
N TYR A 6 -37.86 -25.23 26.59
CA TYR A 6 -37.78 -25.36 25.14
C TYR A 6 -36.45 -24.83 24.59
N VAL A 7 -35.95 -23.73 25.16
CA VAL A 7 -34.64 -23.17 24.82
C VAL A 7 -33.52 -24.15 25.17
N THR A 8 -33.60 -24.79 26.34
CA THR A 8 -32.64 -25.84 26.74
C THR A 8 -32.66 -27.02 25.75
N TYR A 9 -33.84 -27.50 25.37
CA TYR A 9 -33.97 -28.61 24.43
C TYR A 9 -33.42 -28.29 23.03
N ILE A 10 -33.65 -27.08 22.53
CA ILE A 10 -33.06 -26.62 21.26
C ILE A 10 -31.54 -26.61 21.36
N ILE A 11 -30.99 -26.05 22.43
CA ILE A 11 -29.53 -25.97 22.63
C ILE A 11 -28.93 -27.37 22.70
N GLU A 12 -29.53 -28.28 23.47
CA GLU A 12 -29.10 -29.68 23.54
C GLU A 12 -29.10 -30.34 22.15
N SER A 13 -30.17 -30.13 21.36
CA SER A 13 -30.33 -30.70 20.02
C SER A 13 -29.33 -30.15 19.01
N ILE A 14 -29.11 -28.82 19.00
CA ILE A 14 -28.11 -28.17 18.15
C ILE A 14 -26.72 -28.67 18.54
N THR A 15 -26.41 -28.73 19.83
CA THR A 15 -25.11 -29.19 20.31
C THR A 15 -24.86 -30.66 19.99
N GLU A 16 -25.85 -31.54 20.11
CA GLU A 16 -25.73 -32.95 19.72
C GLU A 16 -25.39 -33.08 18.23
N TYR A 17 -26.10 -32.33 17.37
CA TYR A 17 -25.82 -32.31 15.94
C TYR A 17 -24.43 -31.76 15.62
N LEU A 18 -24.06 -30.60 16.18
CA LEU A 18 -22.77 -29.98 15.91
C LEU A 18 -21.60 -30.83 16.40
N ASN A 19 -21.73 -31.52 17.54
CA ASN A 19 -20.73 -32.47 18.01
C ASN A 19 -20.60 -33.67 17.07
N TYR A 20 -21.73 -34.17 16.55
CA TYR A 20 -21.70 -35.22 15.54
C TYR A 20 -21.00 -34.75 14.25
N PHE A 21 -21.34 -33.54 13.78
CA PHE A 21 -20.72 -32.89 12.64
C PHE A 21 -19.21 -32.72 12.83
N ILE A 22 -18.77 -32.19 13.98
CA ILE A 22 -17.36 -31.97 14.30
C ILE A 22 -16.59 -33.29 14.20
N ALA A 23 -17.10 -34.35 14.84
CA ALA A 23 -16.42 -35.63 14.93
C ALA A 23 -16.29 -36.38 13.59
N HIS A 24 -17.14 -36.09 12.60
CA HIS A 24 -17.22 -36.88 11.36
C HIS A 24 -16.98 -36.08 10.08
N ARG A 25 -17.06 -34.75 10.11
CA ARG A 25 -17.01 -33.91 8.90
C ARG A 25 -16.03 -32.74 8.98
N THR A 26 -15.28 -32.63 10.08
CA THR A 26 -14.32 -31.54 10.27
C THR A 26 -13.01 -32.06 10.85
N PRO A 27 -11.90 -31.34 10.65
CA PRO A 27 -10.65 -31.60 11.38
C PRO A 27 -10.65 -30.99 12.80
N LEU A 28 -11.76 -30.40 13.26
CA LEU A 28 -11.83 -29.79 14.59
C LEU A 28 -11.80 -30.88 15.67
N THR A 29 -11.04 -30.64 16.75
CA THR A 29 -10.79 -31.65 17.80
C THR A 29 -11.54 -31.38 19.11
N PHE A 30 -12.32 -30.29 19.17
CA PHE A 30 -13.07 -29.92 20.37
C PHE A 30 -14.46 -30.55 20.38
N GLN A 31 -15.04 -30.65 21.58
CA GLN A 31 -16.46 -30.91 21.77
C GLN A 31 -17.13 -29.70 22.43
N ILE A 32 -18.40 -29.50 22.09
CA ILE A 32 -19.27 -28.48 22.64
C ILE A 32 -20.07 -29.10 23.78
N LYS A 33 -20.02 -28.51 24.97
CA LYS A 33 -20.87 -28.89 26.10
C LYS A 33 -22.32 -28.48 25.79
N ALA A 34 -23.27 -29.26 26.29
CA ALA A 34 -24.71 -28.98 26.14
C ALA A 34 -25.18 -27.81 27.03
N THR A 35 -24.50 -26.67 26.92
CA THR A 35 -24.83 -25.42 27.61
C THR A 35 -24.86 -24.27 26.60
N ARG A 36 -25.71 -23.28 26.88
CA ARG A 36 -25.85 -22.09 26.03
C ARG A 36 -24.52 -21.37 25.82
N ASP A 37 -23.78 -21.17 26.90
CA ASP A 37 -22.57 -20.36 26.89
C ASP A 37 -21.44 -21.01 26.11
N ASP A 38 -21.29 -22.34 26.22
CA ASP A 38 -20.26 -23.07 25.50
C ASP A 38 -20.56 -23.13 23.99
N LEU A 39 -21.83 -23.34 23.63
CA LEU A 39 -22.29 -23.25 22.24
C LEU A 39 -22.01 -21.85 21.65
N LEU A 40 -22.42 -20.79 22.34
CA LEU A 40 -22.20 -19.41 21.88
C LEU A 40 -20.72 -19.06 21.78
N TYR A 41 -19.91 -19.52 22.73
CA TYR A 41 -18.46 -19.33 22.68
C TYR A 41 -17.86 -19.93 21.40
N ARG A 42 -18.23 -21.18 21.08
CA ARG A 42 -17.75 -21.89 19.88
C ARG A 42 -18.26 -21.29 18.57
N LEU A 43 -19.46 -20.74 18.56
CA LEU A 43 -19.99 -20.05 17.38
C LEU A 43 -19.28 -18.70 17.17
N ARG A 44 -18.93 -17.99 18.25
CA ARG A 44 -18.29 -16.67 18.17
C ARG A 44 -16.84 -16.70 17.70
N THR A 45 -16.15 -17.83 17.81
CA THR A 45 -14.83 -17.99 17.18
C THR A 45 -14.93 -18.07 15.66
N THR A 46 -16.14 -18.22 15.11
CA THR A 46 -16.48 -18.32 13.67
C THR A 46 -15.90 -19.53 12.93
N GLU A 47 -14.92 -20.22 13.52
CA GLU A 47 -14.27 -21.41 12.98
C GLU A 47 -15.27 -22.56 12.73
N LEU A 48 -16.15 -22.83 13.71
CA LEU A 48 -17.17 -23.86 13.56
C LEU A 48 -18.18 -23.51 12.46
N LEU A 49 -18.63 -22.26 12.43
CA LEU A 49 -19.62 -21.78 11.47
C LEU A 49 -19.07 -21.82 10.04
N TYR A 50 -17.82 -21.37 9.85
CA TYR A 50 -17.12 -21.44 8.58
C TYR A 50 -16.97 -22.89 8.10
N MET A 51 -16.48 -23.78 8.97
CA MET A 51 -16.33 -25.20 8.62
C MET A 51 -17.68 -25.81 8.24
N TYR A 52 -18.76 -25.43 8.92
CA TYR A 52 -20.10 -25.87 8.60
C TYR A 52 -20.55 -25.39 7.22
N GLU A 53 -20.57 -24.08 6.98
CA GLU A 53 -21.01 -23.51 5.70
C GLU A 53 -20.16 -23.98 4.53
N LYS A 54 -18.86 -24.19 4.73
CA LYS A 54 -17.94 -24.71 3.71
C LYS A 54 -18.33 -26.11 3.21
N THR A 55 -19.00 -26.92 4.03
CA THR A 55 -19.52 -28.22 3.58
C THR A 55 -20.73 -28.11 2.66
N ILE A 56 -21.42 -26.96 2.66
CA ILE A 56 -22.60 -26.71 1.83
C ILE A 56 -22.18 -25.98 0.55
N VAL A 57 -21.32 -24.96 0.67
CA VAL A 57 -20.85 -24.11 -0.42
C VAL A 57 -19.37 -23.85 -0.21
N ASP A 58 -18.55 -24.04 -1.24
CA ASP A 58 -17.13 -23.70 -1.13
C ASP A 58 -16.92 -22.18 -1.21
N PHE A 59 -16.24 -21.62 -0.21
CA PHE A 59 -15.84 -20.21 -0.17
C PHE A 59 -14.61 -20.02 0.72
N THR A 60 -13.96 -18.88 0.55
CA THR A 60 -12.80 -18.47 1.36
C THR A 60 -13.16 -17.30 2.28
N LEU A 61 -12.51 -17.27 3.45
CA LEU A 61 -12.60 -16.15 4.37
C LEU A 61 -11.62 -15.04 4.00
N PRO A 62 -11.92 -13.77 4.35
CA PRO A 62 -10.98 -12.66 4.22
C PRO A 62 -9.67 -12.88 4.99
N HIS A 63 -9.75 -13.53 6.16
CA HIS A 63 -8.61 -13.80 7.03
C HIS A 63 -8.53 -15.27 7.43
N ASP A 64 -7.48 -15.96 7.03
CA ASP A 64 -7.24 -17.37 7.40
C ASP A 64 -6.91 -17.54 8.89
N VAL A 65 -6.21 -16.55 9.48
CA VAL A 65 -5.85 -16.52 10.90
C VAL A 65 -6.29 -15.19 11.50
N PRO A 66 -7.51 -15.09 12.04
CA PRO A 66 -8.00 -13.85 12.63
C PRO A 66 -7.23 -13.55 13.94
N THR A 67 -6.47 -12.47 13.96
CA THR A 67 -5.64 -12.06 15.11
C THR A 67 -6.33 -11.06 16.05
N ASN A 68 -7.41 -10.44 15.58
CA ASN A 68 -8.16 -9.44 16.33
C ASN A 68 -9.66 -9.53 16.05
N ILE A 69 -10.46 -8.83 16.86
CA ILE A 69 -11.92 -8.87 16.79
C ILE A 69 -12.49 -8.30 15.49
N PHE A 70 -11.79 -7.37 14.83
CA PHE A 70 -12.20 -6.84 13.52
C PHE A 70 -12.06 -7.88 12.42
N HIS A 71 -10.98 -8.68 12.43
CA HIS A 71 -10.80 -9.78 11.48
C HIS A 71 -11.87 -10.86 11.67
N VAL A 72 -12.22 -11.19 12.92
CA VAL A 72 -13.33 -12.11 13.22
C VAL A 72 -14.65 -11.54 12.70
N ALA A 73 -14.89 -10.23 12.88
CA ALA A 73 -16.10 -9.57 12.37
C ALA A 73 -16.18 -9.57 10.84
N GLU A 74 -15.07 -9.32 10.13
CA GLU A 74 -15.01 -9.37 8.67
C GLU A 74 -15.23 -10.79 8.15
N ASN A 75 -14.65 -11.80 8.82
CA ASN A 75 -14.91 -13.20 8.53
C ASN A 75 -16.39 -13.55 8.72
N PHE A 76 -16.99 -13.13 9.84
CA PHE A 76 -18.40 -13.37 10.11
C PHE A 76 -19.32 -12.65 9.11
N GLN A 77 -19.00 -11.41 8.72
CA GLN A 77 -19.74 -10.69 7.69
C GLN A 77 -19.74 -11.44 6.36
N LYS A 78 -18.59 -12.04 5.99
CA LYS A 78 -18.50 -12.88 4.79
C LYS A 78 -19.41 -14.10 4.90
N MET A 79 -19.42 -14.78 6.04
CA MET A 79 -20.31 -15.93 6.30
C MET A 79 -21.79 -15.52 6.21
N LEU A 80 -22.19 -14.40 6.82
CA LEU A 80 -23.56 -13.88 6.70
C LEU A 80 -23.97 -13.63 5.24
N CYS A 81 -23.07 -13.07 4.42
CA CYS A 81 -23.33 -12.91 2.99
C CYS A 81 -23.51 -14.25 2.27
N VAL A 82 -22.74 -15.28 2.65
CA VAL A 82 -22.87 -16.63 2.09
C VAL A 82 -24.18 -17.28 2.54
N ALA A 83 -24.55 -17.18 3.83
CA ALA A 83 -25.83 -17.65 4.35
C ALA A 83 -27.02 -17.02 3.60
N VAL A 84 -27.00 -15.70 3.39
CA VAL A 84 -28.04 -15.00 2.60
C VAL A 84 -28.05 -15.48 1.16
N TRP A 85 -26.88 -15.68 0.54
CA TRP A 85 -26.79 -16.26 -0.81
C TRP A 85 -27.34 -17.68 -0.89
N MET A 86 -27.21 -18.48 0.18
CA MET A 86 -27.82 -19.81 0.30
C MET A 86 -29.33 -19.78 0.52
N GLY A 87 -29.93 -18.61 0.69
CA GLY A 87 -31.38 -18.42 0.92
C GLY A 87 -31.77 -18.38 2.40
N VAL A 88 -30.81 -18.33 3.33
CA VAL A 88 -31.08 -18.19 4.77
C VAL A 88 -31.48 -16.75 5.08
N ARG A 89 -32.61 -16.58 5.78
CA ARG A 89 -33.04 -15.27 6.29
C ARG A 89 -32.41 -15.06 7.66
N THR A 90 -31.46 -14.14 7.76
CA THR A 90 -30.76 -13.86 9.02
C THR A 90 -31.06 -12.46 9.52
N ASN A 91 -31.26 -12.32 10.83
CA ASN A 91 -31.28 -11.04 11.55
C ASN A 91 -29.91 -10.71 12.17
N CYS A 92 -28.92 -11.59 12.01
CA CYS A 92 -27.58 -11.36 12.54
C CYS A 92 -26.82 -10.30 11.75
N ASP A 93 -25.99 -9.56 12.47
CA ASP A 93 -24.96 -8.68 11.94
C ASP A 93 -23.63 -8.92 12.67
N THR A 94 -22.58 -8.18 12.32
CA THR A 94 -21.27 -8.31 12.98
C THR A 94 -21.29 -8.02 14.48
N SER A 95 -22.29 -7.29 14.97
CA SER A 95 -22.45 -7.01 16.41
C SER A 95 -22.74 -8.28 17.21
N CYS A 96 -23.24 -9.34 16.56
CA CYS A 96 -23.43 -10.65 17.19
C CYS A 96 -22.12 -11.27 17.72
N ILE A 97 -20.99 -10.87 17.12
CA ILE A 97 -19.66 -11.30 17.51
C ILE A 97 -18.95 -10.20 18.33
N THR A 98 -19.01 -8.95 17.88
CA THR A 98 -18.23 -7.86 18.50
C THR A 98 -18.84 -7.32 19.80
N HIS A 99 -20.17 -7.37 19.93
CA HIS A 99 -20.92 -6.83 21.06
C HIS A 99 -22.00 -7.82 21.52
N PRO A 100 -21.63 -8.88 22.25
CA PRO A 100 -22.56 -9.93 22.60
C PRO A 100 -23.61 -9.47 23.62
N THR A 101 -24.85 -9.30 23.15
CA THR A 101 -26.04 -9.09 23.97
C THR A 101 -26.89 -10.36 24.04
N GLU A 102 -27.92 -10.38 24.91
CA GLU A 102 -28.82 -11.54 25.00
C GLU A 102 -29.63 -11.74 23.72
N GLU A 103 -30.05 -10.65 23.07
CA GLU A 103 -30.76 -10.62 21.79
C GLU A 103 -29.86 -11.16 20.66
N ASN A 104 -28.65 -10.60 20.52
CA ASN A 104 -27.65 -11.05 19.55
C ASN A 104 -27.28 -12.53 19.72
N SER A 105 -27.30 -13.02 20.96
CA SER A 105 -27.04 -14.44 21.26
C SER A 105 -28.20 -15.34 20.82
N ARG A 106 -29.44 -14.85 20.86
CA ARG A 106 -30.60 -15.59 20.33
C ARG A 106 -30.55 -15.60 18.80
N ASP A 107 -30.23 -14.48 18.19
CA ASP A 107 -30.09 -14.39 16.73
C ASP A 107 -28.99 -15.30 16.21
N LEU A 108 -27.84 -15.38 16.88
CA LEU A 108 -26.75 -16.29 16.48
C LEU A 108 -27.16 -17.77 16.55
N ILE A 109 -27.96 -18.16 17.55
CA ILE A 109 -28.51 -19.53 17.65
C ILE A 109 -29.54 -19.75 16.54
N ALA A 110 -30.38 -18.75 16.23
CA ALA A 110 -31.35 -18.83 15.14
C ALA A 110 -30.66 -18.97 13.76
N LEU A 111 -29.55 -18.25 13.53
CA LEU A 111 -28.76 -18.40 12.31
C LEU A 111 -28.27 -19.84 12.12
N VAL A 112 -27.74 -20.46 13.17
CA VAL A 112 -27.29 -21.87 13.11
C VAL A 112 -28.46 -22.81 12.82
N TRP A 113 -29.61 -22.56 13.46
CA TRP A 113 -30.82 -23.32 13.20
C TRP A 113 -31.26 -23.21 11.74
N ASP A 114 -31.31 -22.01 11.19
CA ASP A 114 -31.75 -21.76 9.82
C ASP A 114 -30.74 -22.31 8.79
N LEU A 115 -29.45 -22.31 9.11
CA LEU A 115 -28.41 -22.97 8.33
C LEU A 115 -28.60 -24.49 8.33
N MET A 116 -28.87 -25.10 9.48
CA MET A 116 -29.20 -26.53 9.59
C MET A 116 -30.48 -26.89 8.85
N GLU A 117 -31.48 -26.00 8.85
CA GLU A 117 -32.72 -26.19 8.11
C GLU A 117 -32.49 -26.08 6.59
N CYS A 118 -31.66 -25.12 6.16
CA CYS A 118 -31.24 -24.99 4.77
C CYS A 118 -30.48 -26.23 4.28
N ASP A 119 -29.50 -26.71 5.07
CA ASP A 119 -28.75 -27.93 4.79
C ASP A 119 -29.69 -29.15 4.75
N TYR A 120 -30.60 -29.26 5.71
CA TYR A 120 -31.61 -30.32 5.73
C TYR A 120 -32.46 -30.31 4.46
N ASN A 121 -33.01 -29.15 4.06
CA ASN A 121 -33.88 -29.04 2.90
C ASN A 121 -33.15 -29.33 1.58
N LYS A 122 -31.93 -28.82 1.40
CA LYS A 122 -31.07 -29.14 0.24
C LYS A 122 -30.70 -30.62 0.19
N ASN A 123 -30.32 -31.18 1.34
CA ASN A 123 -30.04 -32.60 1.44
C ASN A 123 -31.30 -33.44 1.25
N ASN A 124 -32.52 -32.95 1.58
CA ASN A 124 -33.80 -33.63 1.37
C ASN A 124 -34.18 -33.73 -0.12
N GLU A 125 -33.75 -32.76 -0.92
CA GLU A 125 -33.88 -32.81 -2.39
C GLU A 125 -32.88 -33.78 -3.01
N ILE A 126 -31.65 -33.83 -2.51
CA ILE A 126 -30.62 -34.80 -2.92
C ILE A 126 -30.97 -36.23 -2.45
N LEU A 127 -31.57 -36.34 -1.28
CA LEU A 127 -32.16 -37.54 -0.65
C LEU A 127 -33.19 -38.25 -1.53
N LYS A 128 -33.95 -37.48 -2.32
CA LYS A 128 -34.87 -38.04 -3.33
C LYS A 128 -34.14 -38.68 -4.51
N GLY A 129 -32.81 -38.55 -4.57
CA GLY A 129 -31.98 -38.91 -5.71
C GLY A 129 -30.73 -39.74 -5.39
N ILE A 130 -30.72 -40.60 -4.36
CA ILE A 130 -29.66 -41.58 -3.97
C ILE A 130 -28.77 -41.08 -2.82
N TYR A 131 -28.71 -41.85 -1.71
CA TYR A 131 -27.61 -41.73 -0.75
C TYR A 131 -26.42 -42.56 -1.18
N GLN A 132 -25.23 -41.96 -1.14
CA GLN A 132 -23.97 -42.64 -1.46
C GLN A 132 -23.13 -43.07 -0.24
N THR A 133 -23.43 -42.70 1.02
CA THR A 133 -22.76 -43.29 2.20
C THR A 133 -23.62 -43.32 3.49
N LYS A 134 -23.32 -44.26 4.41
CA LYS A 134 -24.02 -44.47 5.70
C LYS A 134 -23.96 -43.29 6.68
N GLU A 135 -23.00 -42.38 6.51
CA GLU A 135 -22.80 -41.23 7.41
C GLU A 135 -23.74 -40.06 7.08
N HIS A 136 -24.11 -39.89 5.80
CA HIS A 136 -25.13 -38.92 5.39
C HIS A 136 -26.53 -39.31 5.89
N GLU A 137 -26.81 -40.60 5.97
CA GLU A 137 -28.08 -41.15 6.48
C GLU A 137 -28.29 -40.80 7.97
N LYS A 138 -27.25 -40.90 8.80
CA LYS A 138 -27.35 -40.59 10.25
C LYS A 138 -27.49 -39.10 10.53
N CYS A 139 -26.76 -38.23 9.81
CA CYS A 139 -26.96 -36.77 9.87
C CYS A 139 -28.40 -36.38 9.53
N ALA A 140 -28.93 -36.94 8.45
CA ALA A 140 -30.28 -36.65 8.02
C ALA A 140 -31.35 -37.21 8.97
N LEU A 141 -31.15 -38.39 9.56
CA LEU A 141 -32.04 -38.93 10.59
C LEU A 141 -32.06 -38.06 11.85
N LEU A 142 -30.91 -37.51 12.26
CA LEU A 142 -30.81 -36.58 13.38
C LEU A 142 -31.54 -35.26 13.06
N LEU A 143 -31.29 -34.67 11.91
CA LEU A 143 -32.00 -33.46 11.46
C LEU A 143 -33.52 -33.71 11.37
N ASN A 144 -33.93 -34.83 10.78
CA ASN A 144 -35.34 -35.22 10.65
C ASN A 144 -35.99 -35.44 12.04
N ARG A 145 -35.26 -36.00 13.01
CA ARG A 145 -35.72 -36.11 14.40
C ARG A 145 -35.88 -34.73 15.05
N ILE A 146 -34.90 -33.84 14.89
CA ILE A 146 -34.91 -32.48 15.44
C ILE A 146 -36.09 -31.68 14.88
N PHE A 147 -36.29 -31.69 13.56
CA PHE A 147 -37.36 -30.93 12.90
C PHE A 147 -38.76 -31.55 13.12
N ASN A 148 -38.91 -32.88 13.14
CA ASN A 148 -40.21 -33.50 13.41
C ASN A 148 -40.66 -33.31 14.86
N ILE A 149 -39.74 -33.38 15.84
CA ILE A 149 -40.10 -33.13 17.24
C ILE A 149 -40.57 -31.68 17.39
N ASN A 150 -39.87 -30.71 16.80
CA ASN A 150 -40.31 -29.31 16.83
C ASN A 150 -41.66 -29.10 16.11
N ARG A 151 -41.92 -29.78 14.99
CA ARG A 151 -43.22 -29.71 14.32
C ARG A 151 -44.34 -30.27 15.18
N ILE A 152 -44.14 -31.44 15.77
CA ILE A 152 -45.11 -32.08 16.69
C ILE A 152 -45.38 -31.17 17.89
N TYR A 153 -44.37 -30.50 18.44
CA TYR A 153 -44.54 -29.56 19.55
C TYR A 153 -45.26 -28.26 19.17
N GLN A 154 -45.01 -27.71 17.98
CA GLN A 154 -45.77 -26.54 17.48
C GLN A 154 -47.23 -26.90 17.16
N GLU A 155 -47.50 -28.15 16.80
CA GLU A 155 -48.84 -28.69 16.53
C GLU A 155 -49.55 -29.22 17.80
N TRP A 156 -48.84 -29.36 18.94
CA TRP A 156 -49.38 -29.97 20.16
C TRP A 156 -50.39 -29.05 20.85
N LYS A 157 -51.67 -29.37 20.73
CA LYS A 157 -52.75 -28.86 21.60
C LYS A 157 -52.87 -29.78 22.82
N PRO A 158 -52.92 -29.25 24.06
CA PRO A 158 -53.10 -30.08 25.25
C PRO A 158 -54.44 -30.83 25.18
N PRO A 159 -54.51 -32.09 25.65
CA PRO A 159 -55.76 -32.85 25.64
C PRO A 159 -56.79 -32.16 26.53
N GLN A 160 -57.97 -31.88 25.97
CA GLN A 160 -59.14 -31.46 26.75
C GLN A 160 -59.51 -32.59 27.71
N ARG A 161 -59.48 -32.31 29.03
CA ARG A 161 -59.89 -33.24 30.09
C ARG A 161 -61.34 -33.68 29.87
N GLY A 162 -61.55 -34.93 29.50
CA GLY A 162 -62.90 -35.51 29.37
C GLY A 162 -62.99 -37.03 29.25
N MET A 163 -61.87 -37.77 29.27
CA MET A 163 -61.87 -39.20 28.90
C MET A 163 -61.72 -40.20 30.05
N GLU A 164 -61.78 -39.80 31.32
CA GLU A 164 -61.52 -40.72 32.45
C GLU A 164 -62.75 -41.25 33.23
N ILE A 165 -64.00 -40.86 32.91
CA ILE A 165 -65.15 -41.18 33.78
C ILE A 165 -65.88 -42.51 33.42
N ASN A 166 -65.53 -43.20 32.34
CA ASN A 166 -66.35 -44.31 31.84
C ASN A 166 -66.01 -45.74 32.34
N LEU A 167 -65.00 -45.93 33.21
CA LEU A 167 -64.69 -47.27 33.74
C LEU A 167 -65.41 -47.61 35.06
N HIS A 168 -65.71 -46.63 35.91
CA HIS A 168 -66.21 -46.90 37.28
C HIS A 168 -67.70 -47.27 37.37
N VAL A 169 -68.52 -46.90 36.38
CA VAL A 169 -69.97 -47.13 36.39
C VAL A 169 -70.37 -48.57 36.00
N ARG A 170 -69.48 -49.35 35.36
CA ARG A 170 -69.79 -50.75 34.97
C ARG A 170 -69.56 -51.77 36.07
N VAL A 171 -68.71 -51.49 37.07
CA VAL A 171 -68.36 -52.45 38.12
C VAL A 171 -69.45 -52.49 39.22
N THR A 172 -70.06 -51.36 39.56
CA THR A 172 -71.07 -51.27 40.64
C THR A 172 -72.43 -51.87 40.28
N LYS A 173 -72.82 -51.94 38.99
CA LYS A 173 -74.06 -52.60 38.54
C LYS A 173 -74.00 -54.13 38.58
N ARG A 174 -72.82 -54.76 38.49
CA ARG A 174 -72.69 -56.24 38.54
C ARG A 174 -72.77 -56.83 39.96
N VAL A 175 -72.44 -56.05 40.99
CA VAL A 175 -72.43 -56.54 42.39
C VAL A 175 -73.84 -56.55 43.01
N LYS A 176 -74.67 -55.53 42.76
CA LYS A 176 -76.06 -55.47 43.27
C LYS A 176 -76.98 -56.56 42.70
N SER A 177 -76.71 -57.04 41.47
CA SER A 177 -77.46 -58.12 40.82
C SER A 177 -77.23 -59.50 41.46
N ARG A 178 -76.02 -59.78 41.98
CA ARG A 178 -75.69 -61.08 42.59
C ARG A 178 -76.25 -61.27 43.99
N ILE A 179 -76.37 -60.19 44.78
CA ILE A 179 -76.90 -60.25 46.16
C ILE A 179 -78.42 -60.47 46.16
N SER A 180 -79.14 -59.85 45.22
CA SER A 180 -80.61 -59.99 45.12
C SER A 180 -81.07 -61.39 44.68
N LYS A 181 -80.24 -62.12 43.90
CA LYS A 181 -80.53 -63.51 43.49
C LYS A 181 -80.29 -64.54 44.61
N ARG A 182 -79.44 -64.24 45.60
CA ARG A 182 -79.13 -65.16 46.72
C ARG A 182 -80.23 -65.14 47.79
N MET A 183 -80.89 -64.00 48.00
CA MET A 183 -81.99 -63.82 48.97
C MET A 183 -83.33 -64.45 48.55
N ARG A 184 -83.52 -64.78 47.26
CA ARG A 184 -84.78 -65.39 46.77
C ARG A 184 -84.82 -66.92 46.82
N ARG A 185 -83.70 -67.60 47.13
CA ARG A 185 -83.63 -69.08 47.16
C ARG A 185 -83.84 -69.71 48.55
N SER A 186 -83.99 -68.90 49.60
CA SER A 186 -84.09 -69.35 51.00
C SER A 186 -85.50 -69.37 51.58
N ARG A 187 -86.56 -69.18 50.78
CA ARG A 187 -87.96 -69.32 51.22
C ARG A 187 -88.67 -70.44 50.46
N LYS A 188 -88.54 -71.67 50.94
CA LYS A 188 -89.45 -72.80 50.66
C LYS A 188 -89.98 -73.33 52.00
N PRO A 189 -91.30 -73.40 52.23
CA PRO A 189 -91.85 -74.00 53.44
C PRO A 189 -91.95 -75.52 53.29
N GLN A 190 -91.31 -76.29 54.17
CA GLN A 190 -91.63 -77.70 54.37
C GLN A 190 -92.94 -77.80 55.16
N LYS A 191 -93.94 -78.48 54.57
CA LYS A 191 -95.14 -78.99 55.24
C LYS A 191 -94.92 -80.48 55.51
N GLU A 192 -95.12 -80.94 56.74
CA GLU A 192 -95.57 -82.31 57.11
C GLU A 192 -95.83 -82.31 58.63
N LYS A 193 -97.10 -82.33 59.07
CA LYS A 193 -97.91 -83.49 59.50
C LYS A 193 -97.32 -84.27 60.68
N GLY A 194 -98.07 -84.32 61.79
CA GLY A 194 -97.83 -85.27 62.87
C GLY A 194 -98.66 -84.99 64.13
N ILE A 195 -99.84 -85.61 64.22
CA ILE A 195 -100.72 -85.67 65.40
C ILE A 195 -100.02 -86.44 66.53
N LYS A 196 -99.88 -85.88 67.75
CA LYS A 196 -99.71 -86.66 69.00
C LYS A 196 -100.37 -86.01 70.22
N THR A 197 -100.71 -86.90 71.14
CA THR A 197 -101.70 -86.91 72.23
C THR A 197 -101.49 -85.97 73.43
N LYS A 198 -102.58 -85.71 74.17
CA LYS A 198 -102.78 -84.80 75.32
C LYS A 198 -101.86 -84.94 76.56
N LYS A 199 -100.77 -85.74 76.55
CA LYS A 199 -99.84 -85.90 77.69
C LYS A 199 -98.47 -85.20 77.54
N GLU A 200 -98.27 -84.39 76.50
CA GLU A 200 -97.05 -83.58 76.29
C GLU A 200 -97.29 -82.06 76.42
N LYS A 201 -98.39 -81.61 77.02
CA LYS A 201 -98.73 -80.17 77.05
C LYS A 201 -97.95 -79.34 78.09
N ASN A 202 -97.39 -79.95 79.14
CA ASN A 202 -96.68 -79.19 80.19
C ASN A 202 -95.19 -78.99 79.90
N GLY A 203 -94.48 -79.96 79.32
CA GLY A 203 -93.06 -79.78 78.92
C GLY A 203 -92.87 -78.89 77.67
N ASN A 204 -93.93 -78.71 76.87
CA ASN A 204 -93.90 -77.86 75.68
C ASN A 204 -94.12 -76.37 76.03
N TYR A 205 -94.82 -76.08 77.12
CA TYR A 205 -95.06 -74.69 77.58
C TYR A 205 -93.80 -74.01 78.11
N GLU A 206 -92.91 -74.75 78.78
CA GLU A 206 -91.60 -74.25 79.24
C GLU A 206 -90.65 -74.01 78.07
N LYS A 207 -90.55 -74.95 77.12
CA LYS A 207 -89.75 -74.75 75.90
C LYS A 207 -90.25 -73.58 75.05
N ILE A 208 -91.56 -73.35 74.99
CA ILE A 208 -92.16 -72.18 74.32
C ILE A 208 -91.82 -70.90 75.10
N LYS A 209 -91.88 -70.89 76.44
CA LYS A 209 -91.49 -69.73 77.26
C LYS A 209 -90.01 -69.38 77.09
N GLU A 210 -89.12 -70.37 77.11
CA GLU A 210 -87.68 -70.19 76.85
C GLU A 210 -87.43 -69.67 75.44
N SER A 211 -88.12 -70.22 74.43
CA SER A 211 -88.03 -69.74 73.04
C SER A 211 -88.53 -68.30 72.89
N VAL A 212 -89.62 -67.93 73.56
CA VAL A 212 -90.16 -66.56 73.55
C VAL A 212 -89.21 -65.59 74.28
N PHE A 213 -88.57 -66.03 75.37
CA PHE A 213 -87.60 -65.24 76.10
C PHE A 213 -86.31 -65.02 75.28
N ALA A 214 -85.80 -66.06 74.63
CA ALA A 214 -84.68 -65.97 73.69
C ALA A 214 -85.02 -65.03 72.52
N TRP A 215 -86.21 -65.14 71.96
CA TRP A 215 -86.65 -64.28 70.86
C TRP A 215 -86.79 -62.81 71.28
N ARG A 216 -87.26 -62.55 72.51
CA ARG A 216 -87.27 -61.19 73.08
C ARG A 216 -85.86 -60.63 73.23
N ASN A 217 -84.91 -61.42 73.74
CA ASN A 217 -83.51 -61.01 73.85
C ASN A 217 -82.89 -60.73 72.47
N ASP A 218 -83.17 -61.56 71.46
CA ASP A 218 -82.69 -61.35 70.09
C ASP A 218 -83.27 -60.07 69.49
N ILE A 219 -84.55 -59.78 69.73
CA ILE A 219 -85.20 -58.53 69.31
C ILE A 219 -84.55 -57.32 70.01
N GLU A 220 -84.28 -57.42 71.30
CA GLU A 220 -83.64 -56.35 72.08
C GLU A 220 -82.20 -56.07 71.58
N GLN A 221 -81.44 -57.13 71.28
CA GLN A 221 -80.11 -57.00 70.68
C GLN A 221 -80.15 -56.42 69.26
N MET A 222 -81.13 -56.83 68.45
CA MET A 222 -81.33 -56.26 67.11
C MET A 222 -81.70 -54.77 67.17
N LYS A 223 -82.55 -54.35 68.12
CA LYS A 223 -82.87 -52.93 68.34
C LYS A 223 -81.62 -52.13 68.70
N LYS A 224 -80.80 -52.61 69.63
CA LYS A 224 -79.52 -51.96 69.99
C LYS A 224 -78.57 -51.84 68.80
N LYS A 225 -78.47 -52.87 67.95
CA LYS A 225 -77.68 -52.82 66.70
C LYS A 225 -78.25 -51.81 65.69
N ILE A 226 -79.57 -51.73 65.55
CA ILE A 226 -80.22 -50.74 64.66
C ILE A 226 -79.93 -49.32 65.16
N GLU A 227 -80.04 -49.06 66.47
CA GLU A 227 -79.70 -47.76 67.05
C GLU A 227 -78.24 -47.39 66.84
N GLN A 228 -77.32 -48.35 67.00
CA GLN A 228 -75.90 -48.13 66.74
C GLN A 228 -75.63 -47.81 65.27
N MET A 229 -76.18 -48.59 64.34
CA MET A 229 -76.08 -48.32 62.90
C MET A 229 -76.68 -46.95 62.53
N SER A 230 -77.79 -46.56 63.15
CA SER A 230 -78.40 -45.24 62.92
C SER A 230 -77.47 -44.11 63.35
N ARG A 231 -76.75 -44.24 64.48
CA ARG A 231 -75.75 -43.25 64.92
C ARG A 231 -74.57 -43.17 63.95
N GLU A 232 -74.10 -44.31 63.44
CA GLU A 232 -73.00 -44.36 62.46
C GLU A 232 -73.42 -43.72 61.11
N ILE A 233 -74.64 -43.97 60.65
CA ILE A 233 -75.18 -43.32 59.43
C ILE A 233 -75.24 -41.80 59.60
N ILE A 234 -75.69 -41.30 60.76
CA ILE A 234 -75.72 -39.85 61.05
C ILE A 234 -74.31 -39.26 61.04
N LYS A 235 -73.31 -39.95 61.61
CA LYS A 235 -71.90 -39.51 61.56
C LYS A 235 -71.38 -39.42 60.13
N ILE A 236 -71.65 -40.44 59.30
CA ILE A 236 -71.23 -40.45 57.89
C ILE A 236 -71.90 -39.31 57.12
N ALA A 237 -73.20 -39.06 57.34
CA ALA A 237 -73.92 -37.96 56.69
C ALA A 237 -73.34 -36.59 57.04
N ASN A 238 -72.97 -36.37 58.31
CA ASN A 238 -72.34 -35.12 58.75
C ASN A 238 -70.95 -34.93 58.12
N CYS A 239 -70.12 -35.99 58.03
CA CYS A 239 -68.83 -35.92 57.33
C CYS A 239 -69.01 -35.60 55.84
N GLN A 240 -70.02 -36.18 55.19
CA GLN A 240 -70.32 -35.88 53.78
C GLN A 240 -70.77 -34.44 53.57
N SER A 241 -71.58 -33.88 54.48
CA SER A 241 -71.99 -32.48 54.35
C SER A 241 -70.82 -31.50 54.54
N LEU A 242 -69.89 -31.81 55.45
CA LEU A 242 -68.68 -31.01 55.65
C LEU A 242 -67.79 -31.05 54.40
N ASN A 243 -67.49 -32.24 53.87
CA ASN A 243 -66.70 -32.38 52.64
C ASN A 243 -67.36 -31.66 51.44
N ASN A 244 -68.68 -31.76 51.29
CA ASN A 244 -69.38 -31.08 50.20
C ASN A 244 -69.29 -29.55 50.31
N ASN A 245 -69.30 -29.01 51.53
CA ASN A 245 -69.13 -27.57 51.76
C ASN A 245 -67.70 -27.10 51.46
N GLU A 246 -66.69 -27.92 51.79
CA GLU A 246 -65.28 -27.64 51.44
C GLU A 246 -65.08 -27.65 49.93
N ILE A 247 -65.58 -28.67 49.23
CA ILE A 247 -65.52 -28.76 47.75
C ILE A 247 -66.19 -27.54 47.11
N LYS A 248 -67.32 -27.08 47.66
CA LYS A 248 -68.01 -25.89 47.15
C LYS A 248 -67.16 -24.62 47.28
N LYS A 249 -66.51 -24.43 48.44
CA LYS A 249 -65.60 -23.29 48.66
C LYS A 249 -64.39 -23.32 47.73
N GLU A 250 -63.78 -24.50 47.55
CA GLU A 250 -62.67 -24.67 46.59
C GLU A 250 -63.10 -24.38 45.16
N SER A 251 -64.32 -24.82 44.77
CA SER A 251 -64.88 -24.51 43.45
C SER A 251 -65.13 -23.01 43.25
N GLU A 252 -65.60 -22.29 44.27
CA GLU A 252 -65.83 -20.84 44.20
C GLU A 252 -64.51 -20.07 44.10
N MET A 253 -63.49 -20.46 44.88
CA MET A 253 -62.14 -19.88 44.82
C MET A 253 -61.50 -20.08 43.43
N THR A 254 -61.55 -21.30 42.89
CA THR A 254 -60.98 -21.62 41.57
C THR A 254 -61.73 -20.95 40.42
N GLU A 255 -63.05 -20.73 40.54
CA GLU A 255 -63.81 -19.95 39.57
C GLU A 255 -63.39 -18.47 39.58
N GLN A 256 -63.12 -17.91 40.76
CA GLN A 256 -62.66 -16.53 40.89
C GLN A 256 -61.24 -16.35 40.34
N GLU A 257 -60.31 -17.23 40.66
CA GLU A 257 -58.95 -17.24 40.07
C GLU A 257 -59.01 -17.33 38.53
N ASN A 258 -59.91 -18.16 37.98
CA ASN A 258 -60.09 -18.24 36.53
C ASN A 258 -60.60 -16.94 35.91
N LYS A 259 -61.49 -16.21 36.58
CA LYS A 259 -61.99 -14.91 36.10
C LYS A 259 -60.88 -13.86 36.10
N GLU A 260 -60.05 -13.84 37.15
CA GLU A 260 -58.90 -12.93 37.25
C GLU A 260 -57.87 -13.23 36.14
N LEU A 261 -57.51 -14.50 35.94
CA LEU A 261 -56.61 -14.91 34.86
C LEU A 261 -57.17 -14.58 33.47
N GLN A 262 -58.48 -14.71 33.25
CA GLN A 262 -59.11 -14.31 31.99
C GLN A 262 -59.00 -12.80 31.75
N SER A 263 -59.19 -11.97 32.78
CA SER A 263 -59.02 -10.53 32.67
C SER A 263 -57.58 -10.15 32.31
N GLU A 264 -56.60 -10.75 32.97
CA GLU A 264 -55.17 -10.51 32.72
C GLU A 264 -54.77 -10.92 31.28
N ILE A 265 -55.28 -12.06 30.79
CA ILE A 265 -55.06 -12.49 29.41
C ILE A 265 -55.62 -11.46 28.41
N VAL A 266 -56.82 -10.92 28.65
CA VAL A 266 -57.43 -9.92 27.77
C VAL A 266 -56.60 -8.64 27.77
N GLU A 267 -56.14 -8.16 28.92
CA GLU A 267 -55.27 -6.99 29.02
C GLU A 267 -53.95 -7.19 28.28
N MET A 268 -53.29 -8.34 28.47
CA MET A 268 -52.05 -8.67 27.75
C MET A 268 -52.25 -8.76 26.23
N LEU A 269 -53.39 -9.30 25.78
CA LEU A 269 -53.73 -9.34 24.36
C LEU A 269 -53.93 -7.92 23.79
N HIS A 270 -54.54 -7.03 24.55
CA HIS A 270 -54.72 -5.63 24.15
C HIS A 270 -53.37 -4.89 24.07
N GLN A 271 -52.50 -5.04 25.07
CA GLN A 271 -51.15 -4.48 25.05
C GLN A 271 -50.33 -4.99 23.85
N LYS A 272 -50.40 -6.30 23.59
CA LYS A 272 -49.75 -6.91 22.42
C LYS A 272 -50.24 -6.34 21.10
N GLN A 273 -51.54 -6.02 20.99
CA GLN A 273 -52.09 -5.41 19.79
C GLN A 273 -51.59 -3.96 19.62
N ASN A 274 -51.55 -3.17 20.69
CA ASN A 274 -51.02 -1.81 20.66
C ASN A 274 -49.54 -1.78 20.21
N LEU A 275 -48.72 -2.70 20.72
CA LEU A 275 -47.32 -2.83 20.29
C LEU A 275 -47.19 -3.21 18.81
N ARG A 276 -48.09 -4.07 18.28
CA ARG A 276 -48.09 -4.41 16.86
C ARG A 276 -48.40 -3.20 15.98
N ASP A 277 -49.34 -2.36 16.40
CA ASP A 277 -49.72 -1.15 15.67
C ASP A 277 -48.59 -0.10 15.72
N GLU A 278 -47.90 0.02 16.86
CA GLU A 278 -46.72 0.89 16.99
C GLU A 278 -45.55 0.42 16.10
N ILE A 279 -45.25 -0.88 16.07
CA ILE A 279 -44.24 -1.45 15.17
C ILE A 279 -44.61 -1.20 13.70
N ALA A 280 -45.89 -1.32 13.33
CA ALA A 280 -46.36 -1.02 11.98
C ALA A 280 -46.16 0.46 11.63
N ASN A 281 -46.42 1.37 12.56
CA ASN A 281 -46.19 2.81 12.38
C ASN A 281 -44.71 3.13 12.21
N LEU A 282 -43.83 2.56 13.03
CA LEU A 282 -42.37 2.74 12.92
C LEU A 282 -41.84 2.20 11.59
N LYS A 283 -42.31 1.02 11.14
CA LYS A 283 -41.95 0.48 9.82
C LYS A 283 -42.35 1.42 8.67
N ASN A 284 -43.53 2.02 8.75
CA ASN A 284 -43.99 2.99 7.75
C ASN A 284 -43.18 4.28 7.75
N GLN A 285 -42.76 4.76 8.93
CA GLN A 285 -41.86 5.92 9.04
C GLN A 285 -40.49 5.61 8.43
N ASN A 286 -39.90 4.45 8.74
CA ASN A 286 -38.63 4.01 8.18
C ASN A 286 -38.69 3.88 6.65
N LEU A 287 -39.79 3.34 6.11
CA LEU A 287 -39.96 3.27 4.65
C LEU A 287 -40.01 4.66 3.99
N ARG A 288 -40.57 5.66 4.68
CA ARG A 288 -40.61 7.05 4.19
C ARG A 288 -39.23 7.70 4.22
N THR A 289 -38.45 7.49 5.28
CA THR A 289 -37.09 8.03 5.41
C THR A 289 -36.16 7.37 4.39
N GLU A 290 -36.24 6.06 4.20
CA GLU A 290 -35.47 5.31 3.21
C GLU A 290 -35.76 5.82 1.78
N LYS A 291 -37.03 6.00 1.41
CA LYS A 291 -37.39 6.60 0.10
C LYS A 291 -36.88 8.03 -0.08
N LYS A 292 -36.76 8.81 1.00
CA LYS A 292 -36.18 10.16 0.94
C LYS A 292 -34.67 10.09 0.70
N LEU A 293 -33.97 9.22 1.42
CA LEU A 293 -32.54 8.98 1.26
C LEU A 293 -32.22 8.47 -0.16
N GLU A 294 -33.02 7.54 -0.70
CA GLU A 294 -32.83 7.02 -2.06
C GLU A 294 -32.92 8.15 -3.12
N ARG A 295 -33.85 9.10 -2.95
CA ARG A 295 -33.97 10.27 -3.83
C ARG A 295 -32.77 11.20 -3.70
N GLU A 296 -32.25 11.40 -2.49
CA GLU A 296 -31.05 12.22 -2.25
C GLU A 296 -29.80 11.56 -2.85
N CYS A 297 -29.62 10.25 -2.68
CA CYS A 297 -28.56 9.48 -3.33
C CYS A 297 -28.59 9.64 -4.85
N LYS A 298 -29.77 9.49 -5.49
CA LYS A 298 -29.92 9.69 -6.94
C LYS A 298 -29.54 11.10 -7.39
N LYS A 299 -29.85 12.14 -6.59
CA LYS A 299 -29.43 13.53 -6.88
C LYS A 299 -27.91 13.69 -6.79
N VAL A 300 -27.28 13.12 -5.76
CA VAL A 300 -25.82 13.14 -5.59
C VAL A 300 -25.12 12.41 -6.72
N GLU A 301 -25.61 11.24 -7.12
CA GLU A 301 -25.08 10.49 -8.28
C GLU A 301 -25.17 11.29 -9.58
N ALA A 302 -26.30 11.97 -9.82
CA ALA A 302 -26.46 12.84 -10.98
C ALA A 302 -25.49 14.02 -10.96
N ALA A 303 -25.26 14.63 -9.79
CA ALA A 303 -24.27 15.70 -9.61
C ALA A 303 -22.83 15.19 -9.85
N ASN A 304 -22.48 14.01 -9.35
CA ASN A 304 -21.19 13.38 -9.57
C ASN A 304 -20.94 13.05 -11.05
N LYS A 305 -21.94 12.55 -11.77
CA LYS A 305 -21.83 12.34 -13.23
C LYS A 305 -21.55 13.65 -13.97
N LYS A 306 -22.23 14.74 -13.60
CA LYS A 306 -21.98 16.08 -14.18
C LYS A 306 -20.57 16.58 -13.86
N MET A 307 -20.10 16.42 -12.62
CA MET A 307 -18.74 16.82 -12.24
C MET A 307 -17.68 16.02 -12.98
N LYS A 308 -17.85 14.69 -13.11
CA LYS A 308 -16.94 13.83 -13.88
C LYS A 308 -16.84 14.26 -15.34
N HIS A 309 -17.97 14.58 -15.96
CA HIS A 309 -17.99 15.10 -17.33
C HIS A 309 -17.25 16.44 -17.46
N LYS A 310 -17.49 17.39 -16.53
CA LYS A 310 -16.79 18.69 -16.50
C LYS A 310 -15.29 18.52 -16.28
N LYS A 311 -14.87 17.59 -15.42
CA LYS A 311 -13.46 17.26 -15.19
C LYS A 311 -12.79 16.75 -16.46
N ASN A 312 -13.40 15.78 -17.14
CA ASN A 312 -12.89 15.24 -18.40
C ASN A 312 -12.75 16.33 -19.48
N LEU A 313 -13.72 17.24 -19.57
CA LEU A 313 -13.65 18.37 -20.51
C LEU A 313 -12.50 19.33 -20.20
N LEU A 314 -12.24 19.61 -18.92
CA LEU A 314 -11.12 20.44 -18.50
C LEU A 314 -9.77 19.75 -18.76
N GLU A 315 -9.68 18.45 -18.50
CA GLU A 315 -8.48 17.66 -18.82
C GLU A 315 -8.18 17.69 -20.33
N GLN A 316 -9.20 17.53 -21.18
CA GLN A 316 -9.05 17.68 -22.64
C GLN A 316 -8.60 19.09 -23.05
N LYS A 317 -9.13 20.15 -22.41
CA LYS A 317 -8.67 21.52 -22.67
C LYS A 317 -7.20 21.71 -22.29
N ILE A 318 -6.78 21.17 -21.14
CA ILE A 318 -5.38 21.23 -20.69
C ILE A 318 -4.47 20.49 -21.66
N THR A 319 -4.87 19.31 -22.15
CA THR A 319 -4.06 18.57 -23.13
C THR A 319 -3.93 19.34 -24.44
N ASN A 320 -5.00 19.98 -24.91
CA ASN A 320 -4.96 20.79 -26.14
C ASN A 320 -4.04 22.01 -25.98
N LEU A 321 -4.16 22.74 -24.87
CA LEU A 321 -3.27 23.88 -24.58
C LEU A 321 -1.80 23.46 -24.53
N ARG A 322 -1.48 22.30 -23.94
CA ARG A 322 -0.10 21.77 -23.94
C ARG A 322 0.43 21.45 -25.34
N VAL A 323 -0.44 21.01 -26.26
CA VAL A 323 -0.05 20.77 -27.66
C VAL A 323 0.20 22.09 -28.36
N GLU A 324 -0.67 23.09 -28.15
CA GLU A 324 -0.52 24.44 -28.70
C GLU A 324 0.76 25.12 -28.20
N GLU A 325 1.05 25.08 -26.91
CA GLU A 325 2.28 25.60 -26.31
C GLU A 325 3.54 24.97 -26.95
N LYS A 326 3.54 23.63 -27.10
CA LYS A 326 4.64 22.93 -27.78
C LYS A 326 4.77 23.37 -29.23
N ALA A 327 3.67 23.55 -29.96
CA ALA A 327 3.71 23.99 -31.35
C ALA A 327 4.27 25.42 -31.50
N VAL A 328 3.95 26.33 -30.57
CA VAL A 328 4.51 27.69 -30.53
C VAL A 328 6.01 27.65 -30.24
N LEU A 329 6.45 26.86 -29.25
CA LEU A 329 7.86 26.65 -28.93
C LEU A 329 8.65 26.10 -30.12
N LEU A 330 8.07 25.14 -30.85
CA LEU A 330 8.71 24.52 -32.01
C LEU A 330 8.90 25.54 -33.15
N LYS A 331 7.88 26.34 -33.45
CA LYS A 331 7.99 27.44 -34.42
C LYS A 331 9.03 28.48 -34.01
N GLN A 332 9.12 28.80 -32.72
CA GLN A 332 10.14 29.74 -32.24
C GLN A 332 11.56 29.18 -32.41
N LEU A 333 11.77 27.90 -32.07
CA LEU A 333 13.05 27.23 -32.29
C LEU A 333 13.43 27.14 -33.77
N GLU A 334 12.46 26.93 -34.67
CA GLU A 334 12.69 26.98 -36.12
C GLU A 334 13.17 28.37 -36.58
N ILE A 335 12.56 29.44 -36.08
CA ILE A 335 12.97 30.83 -36.36
C ILE A 335 14.40 31.09 -35.85
N ASP A 336 14.68 30.68 -34.61
CA ASP A 336 16.00 30.89 -33.99
C ASP A 336 17.09 30.07 -34.71
N ASN A 337 16.79 28.84 -35.13
CA ASN A 337 17.69 28.04 -35.97
C ASN A 337 17.97 28.72 -37.32
N MET A 338 16.96 29.28 -37.99
CA MET A 338 17.15 30.01 -39.25
C MET A 338 18.03 31.26 -39.06
N ARG A 339 17.87 31.98 -37.93
CA ARG A 339 18.76 33.11 -37.58
C ARG A 339 20.20 32.65 -37.38
N LEU A 340 20.42 31.60 -36.59
CA LEU A 340 21.76 31.05 -36.33
C LEU A 340 22.43 30.55 -37.61
N ILE A 341 21.69 29.88 -38.51
CA ILE A 341 22.22 29.46 -39.83
C ILE A 341 22.67 30.68 -40.64
N THR A 342 21.90 31.77 -40.61
CA THR A 342 22.24 33.01 -41.31
C THR A 342 23.50 33.66 -40.74
N GLU A 343 23.63 33.73 -39.41
CA GLU A 343 24.85 34.22 -38.75
C GLU A 343 26.07 33.35 -39.06
N ILE A 344 25.93 32.03 -39.04
CA ILE A 344 27.01 31.10 -39.41
C ILE A 344 27.46 31.35 -40.85
N ASN A 345 26.53 31.52 -41.79
CA ASN A 345 26.86 31.80 -43.19
C ASN A 345 27.57 33.14 -43.34
N PHE A 346 27.11 34.19 -42.65
CA PHE A 346 27.78 35.48 -42.63
C PHE A 346 29.22 35.41 -42.09
N ILE A 347 29.44 34.66 -41.00
CA ILE A 347 30.78 34.45 -40.44
C ILE A 347 31.67 33.69 -41.43
N LYS A 348 31.13 32.67 -42.11
CA LYS A 348 31.85 31.92 -43.15
C LYS A 348 32.25 32.80 -44.33
N GLU A 349 31.35 33.66 -44.81
CA GLU A 349 31.67 34.64 -45.86
C GLU A 349 32.77 35.62 -45.41
N GLN A 350 32.66 36.17 -44.20
CA GLN A 350 33.68 37.04 -43.61
C GLN A 350 35.05 36.33 -43.51
N GLN A 351 35.06 35.05 -43.13
CA GLN A 351 36.28 34.24 -43.11
C GLN A 351 36.83 33.99 -44.51
N GLY A 352 35.97 33.69 -45.49
CA GLY A 352 36.35 33.54 -46.89
C GLY A 352 37.04 34.78 -47.45
N VAL A 353 36.45 35.97 -47.25
CA VAL A 353 37.05 37.25 -47.66
C VAL A 353 38.40 37.50 -46.96
N LYS A 354 38.54 37.15 -45.68
CA LYS A 354 39.83 37.26 -44.97
C LYS A 354 40.88 36.32 -45.55
N MET A 355 40.49 35.11 -45.94
CA MET A 355 41.40 34.13 -46.56
C MET A 355 41.84 34.59 -47.95
N GLU A 356 40.94 35.13 -48.77
CA GLU A 356 41.25 35.68 -50.10
C GLU A 356 42.25 36.86 -49.99
N ARG A 357 42.01 37.80 -49.06
CA ARG A 357 42.97 38.89 -48.78
C ARG A 357 44.35 38.38 -48.31
N LEU A 358 44.37 37.28 -47.55
CA LEU A 358 45.61 36.64 -47.11
C LEU A 358 46.36 35.98 -48.28
N GLU A 359 45.63 35.44 -49.26
CA GLU A 359 46.22 34.89 -50.48
C GLU A 359 46.79 36.01 -51.37
N ASP A 360 46.05 37.09 -51.59
CA ASP A 360 46.53 38.26 -52.33
C ASP A 360 47.80 38.87 -51.70
N THR A 361 47.83 38.96 -50.37
CA THR A 361 49.02 39.44 -49.65
C THR A 361 50.20 38.46 -49.72
N LYS A 362 49.94 37.15 -49.74
CA LYS A 362 51.00 36.16 -50.00
C LYS A 362 51.53 36.28 -51.43
N GLU A 363 50.67 36.46 -52.42
CA GLU A 363 51.07 36.55 -53.82
C GLU A 363 51.89 37.82 -54.11
N THR A 364 51.47 38.96 -53.56
CA THR A 364 52.23 40.22 -53.63
C THR A 364 53.58 40.10 -52.93
N ASN A 365 53.64 39.48 -51.74
CA ASN A 365 54.91 39.21 -51.06
C ASN A 365 55.84 38.28 -51.86
N LEU A 366 55.29 37.27 -52.55
CA LEU A 366 56.05 36.40 -53.44
C LEU A 366 56.62 37.17 -54.64
N LYS A 367 55.83 38.05 -55.26
CA LYS A 367 56.29 38.96 -56.34
C LYS A 367 57.42 39.88 -55.86
N ILE A 368 57.28 40.48 -54.68
CA ILE A 368 58.32 41.33 -54.07
C ILE A 368 59.59 40.51 -53.82
N LYS A 369 59.47 39.30 -53.25
CA LYS A 369 60.61 38.42 -52.97
C LYS A 369 61.34 38.01 -54.24
N LYS A 370 60.61 37.73 -55.32
CA LYS A 370 61.19 37.39 -56.63
C LYS A 370 61.96 38.58 -57.23
N ASN A 371 61.39 39.78 -57.21
CA ASN A 371 62.07 40.99 -57.67
C ASN A 371 63.34 41.30 -56.85
N ASN A 372 63.32 41.04 -55.54
CA ASN A 372 64.50 41.23 -54.69
C ASN A 372 65.58 40.18 -54.97
N LEU A 373 65.21 38.94 -55.28
CA LEU A 373 66.15 37.90 -55.73
C LEU A 373 66.82 38.30 -57.04
N GLU A 374 66.05 38.76 -58.04
CA GLU A 374 66.59 39.24 -59.32
C GLU A 374 67.54 40.43 -59.14
N LYS A 375 67.23 41.36 -58.23
CA LYS A 375 68.15 42.47 -57.88
C LYS A 375 69.44 41.98 -57.22
N ASN A 376 69.34 40.99 -56.32
CA ASN A 376 70.52 40.44 -55.65
C ASN A 376 71.42 39.64 -56.60
N GLU A 377 70.85 38.92 -57.58
CA GLU A 377 71.63 38.25 -58.63
C GLU A 377 72.41 39.27 -59.47
N LYS A 378 71.78 40.38 -59.87
CA LYS A 378 72.47 41.47 -60.57
C LYS A 378 73.61 42.09 -59.76
N ILE A 379 73.39 42.33 -58.48
CA ILE A 379 74.45 42.83 -57.57
C ILE A 379 75.59 41.81 -57.46
N SER A 380 75.28 40.51 -57.38
CA SER A 380 76.31 39.47 -57.32
C SER A 380 77.14 39.37 -58.61
N GLU A 381 76.52 39.58 -59.77
CA GLU A 381 77.21 39.65 -61.06
C GLU A 381 78.13 40.89 -61.15
N GLU A 382 77.66 42.06 -60.70
CA GLU A 382 78.46 43.28 -60.61
C GLU A 382 79.66 43.12 -59.67
N GLU A 383 79.48 42.48 -58.50
CA GLU A 383 80.56 42.20 -57.55
C GLU A 383 81.62 41.25 -58.13
N LYS A 384 81.22 40.24 -58.92
CA LYS A 384 82.15 39.34 -59.62
C LYS A 384 82.96 40.09 -60.67
N MET A 385 82.33 40.99 -61.42
CA MET A 385 83.01 41.84 -62.40
C MET A 385 84.04 42.76 -61.73
N PHE A 386 83.68 43.40 -60.61
CA PHE A 386 84.58 44.27 -59.86
C PHE A 386 85.79 43.53 -59.26
N LYS A 387 85.60 42.31 -58.75
CA LYS A 387 86.70 41.47 -58.26
C LYS A 387 87.69 41.09 -59.36
N ASN A 388 87.20 40.70 -60.54
CA ASN A 388 88.05 40.37 -61.70
C ASN A 388 88.88 41.58 -62.17
N GLU A 389 88.32 42.79 -62.08
CA GLU A 389 89.01 44.02 -62.45
C GLU A 389 90.12 44.38 -61.44
N LYS A 390 89.87 44.16 -60.14
CA LYS A 390 90.85 44.38 -59.07
C LYS A 390 92.04 43.42 -59.14
N GLU A 391 91.82 42.16 -59.52
CA GLU A 391 92.90 41.18 -59.74
C GLU A 391 93.79 41.53 -60.95
N LYS A 392 93.21 42.05 -62.04
CA LYS A 392 94.00 42.52 -63.20
C LYS A 392 94.90 43.69 -62.84
N ASN A 393 94.40 44.65 -62.07
CA ASN A 393 95.19 45.82 -61.63
C ASN A 393 96.31 45.45 -60.64
N SER A 394 96.08 44.45 -59.78
CA SER A 394 97.11 43.90 -58.90
C SER A 394 98.28 43.29 -59.68
N LYS A 395 98.00 42.43 -60.68
CA LYS A 395 99.01 41.78 -61.52
C LYS A 395 99.82 42.78 -62.35
N HIS A 396 99.20 43.84 -62.86
CA HIS A 396 99.93 44.90 -63.59
C HIS A 396 100.88 45.72 -62.71
N LYS A 397 100.57 45.89 -61.42
CA LYS A 397 101.44 46.61 -60.49
C LYS A 397 102.68 45.80 -60.12
N THR A 398 102.55 44.49 -59.98
CA THR A 398 103.68 43.58 -59.67
C THR A 398 104.65 43.47 -60.84
N GLU A 399 104.14 43.43 -62.08
CA GLU A 399 104.97 43.32 -63.27
C GLU A 399 105.78 44.60 -63.55
N ARG A 400 105.19 45.79 -63.34
CA ARG A 400 105.91 47.07 -63.47
C ARG A 400 107.09 47.17 -62.51
N LEU A 401 106.89 46.78 -61.25
CA LEU A 401 107.96 46.79 -60.22
C LEU A 401 109.10 45.81 -60.55
N ARG A 402 108.82 44.69 -61.22
CA ARG A 402 109.83 43.71 -61.62
C ARG A 402 110.69 44.23 -62.78
N VAL A 403 110.07 44.85 -63.78
CA VAL A 403 110.77 45.44 -64.95
C VAL A 403 111.66 46.61 -64.53
N GLU A 404 111.21 47.43 -63.58
CA GLU A 404 111.95 48.61 -63.11
C GLU A 404 113.20 48.25 -62.29
N LYS A 405 113.13 47.21 -61.45
CA LYS A 405 114.31 46.65 -60.74
C LYS A 405 115.37 46.10 -61.70
N LEU A 406 114.97 45.43 -62.78
CA LEU A 406 115.89 44.89 -63.79
C LEU A 406 116.59 46.01 -64.57
N ARG A 407 115.88 47.10 -64.87
CA ARG A 407 116.43 48.27 -65.58
C ARG A 407 117.51 48.99 -64.76
N MET A 408 117.25 49.28 -63.48
CA MET A 408 118.23 49.96 -62.61
C MET A 408 119.50 49.13 -62.38
N SER A 409 119.39 47.81 -62.32
CA SER A 409 120.53 46.91 -62.12
C SER A 409 121.50 46.92 -63.32
N SER A 410 120.97 47.03 -64.54
CA SER A 410 121.78 47.09 -65.76
C SER A 410 122.47 48.45 -65.96
N GLU A 411 121.90 49.52 -65.42
CA GLU A 411 122.41 50.89 -65.56
C GLU A 411 123.60 51.15 -64.62
N ILE A 412 123.54 50.60 -63.40
CA ILE A 412 124.66 50.61 -62.44
C ILE A 412 125.88 49.86 -62.98
N PHE A 413 125.68 48.77 -63.73
CA PHE A 413 126.78 48.00 -64.32
C PHE A 413 127.48 48.77 -65.46
N ARG A 414 126.74 49.52 -66.28
CA ARG A 414 127.33 50.35 -67.35
C ARG A 414 128.12 51.53 -66.78
N MET A 415 127.60 52.17 -65.73
CA MET A 415 128.24 53.33 -65.09
C MET A 415 129.61 52.99 -64.47
N ARG A 416 129.77 51.82 -63.83
CA ARG A 416 131.06 51.41 -63.22
C ARG A 416 132.18 51.13 -64.24
N ASN A 417 131.85 50.73 -65.47
CA ASN A 417 132.87 50.49 -66.50
C ASN A 417 133.34 51.80 -67.16
N VAL A 418 132.45 52.80 -67.27
CA VAL A 418 132.81 54.14 -67.75
C VAL A 418 133.69 54.86 -66.72
N GLU A 419 133.41 54.73 -65.43
CA GLU A 419 134.16 55.39 -64.35
C GLU A 419 135.63 54.94 -64.26
N LYS A 420 135.93 53.65 -64.52
CA LYS A 420 137.32 53.15 -64.58
C LYS A 420 138.10 53.67 -65.78
N SER A 421 137.45 53.89 -66.92
CA SER A 421 138.07 54.45 -68.12
C SER A 421 138.35 55.95 -67.98
N ILE A 422 137.52 56.68 -67.24
CA ILE A 422 137.68 58.12 -66.99
C ILE A 422 138.77 58.39 -65.94
N LYS A 423 138.88 57.57 -64.88
CA LYS A 423 139.96 57.70 -63.87
C LYS A 423 141.38 57.54 -64.43
N MET A 424 141.58 56.72 -65.47
CA MET A 424 142.89 56.60 -66.15
C MET A 424 143.16 57.71 -67.19
N SER A 425 142.14 58.48 -67.55
CA SER A 425 142.23 59.59 -68.51
C SER A 425 142.43 60.95 -67.82
N VAL A 426 141.96 61.10 -66.57
CA VAL A 426 142.03 62.35 -65.79
C VAL A 426 143.38 62.52 -65.05
N LEU A 427 144.18 61.45 -64.88
CA LEU A 427 145.57 61.53 -64.37
C LEU A 427 146.58 62.15 -65.36
N ARG A 428 146.13 62.61 -66.54
CA ARG A 428 146.96 63.33 -67.53
C ARG A 428 146.55 64.78 -67.77
N LEU A 429 145.57 65.32 -67.04
CA LEU A 429 145.15 66.71 -67.16
C LEU A 429 144.92 67.36 -65.79
N GLN A 430 145.94 67.25 -64.92
CA GLN A 430 146.30 68.34 -64.02
C GLN A 430 146.85 69.48 -64.87
N ASP A 431 146.06 70.55 -64.98
CA ASP A 431 146.48 71.95 -65.16
C ASP A 431 145.38 72.71 -65.91
N ARG A 432 144.34 73.13 -65.18
CA ARG A 432 143.63 74.42 -65.34
C ARG A 432 142.43 74.54 -64.39
N ASN A 433 142.71 75.28 -63.32
CA ASN A 433 141.87 76.21 -62.56
C ASN A 433 140.49 75.83 -62.02
N ASN A 434 140.44 75.87 -60.68
CA ASN A 434 139.56 76.65 -59.80
C ASN A 434 138.03 76.53 -59.96
N GLY A 435 137.42 76.07 -58.87
CA GLY A 435 136.62 76.98 -58.03
C GLY A 435 135.14 76.61 -57.86
N ILE A 436 134.71 76.28 -56.62
CA ILE A 436 134.01 77.09 -55.59
C ILE A 436 132.51 76.69 -55.57
N GLU A 437 131.93 76.68 -54.35
CA GLU A 437 130.50 76.86 -53.96
C GLU A 437 129.70 75.58 -53.67
N ASN A 438 128.74 75.49 -52.74
CA ASN A 438 128.23 76.27 -51.56
C ASN A 438 127.18 75.31 -50.91
N GLU A 439 127.08 75.15 -49.58
CA GLU A 439 126.15 75.79 -48.62
C GLU A 439 124.61 75.78 -48.86
N GLY A 440 123.87 75.38 -47.79
CA GLY A 440 122.57 75.95 -47.31
C GLY A 440 121.26 75.22 -47.65
N LEU A 441 120.16 75.22 -46.86
CA LEU A 441 119.80 75.75 -45.52
C LEU A 441 118.34 75.29 -45.16
N VAL A 442 118.10 74.87 -43.90
CA VAL A 442 117.02 75.26 -42.94
C VAL A 442 115.51 75.08 -43.25
N LEU A 443 114.78 74.40 -42.35
CA LEU A 443 113.71 74.94 -41.46
C LEU A 443 113.05 73.81 -40.64
N GLU A 444 113.41 73.73 -39.37
CA GLU A 444 112.85 72.86 -38.33
C GLU A 444 112.02 73.76 -37.40
N ASN A 445 110.69 73.67 -37.49
CA ASN A 445 109.75 74.31 -36.57
C ASN A 445 108.37 73.64 -36.70
N GLU A 446 107.70 73.50 -35.54
CA GLU A 446 106.29 73.14 -35.35
C GLU A 446 105.94 71.66 -35.07
N LEU A 447 106.63 71.13 -34.06
CA LEU A 447 106.17 70.03 -33.22
C LEU A 447 105.70 70.61 -31.86
N GLN A 448 104.52 71.28 -31.80
CA GLN A 448 103.97 71.73 -30.51
C GLN A 448 102.47 72.13 -30.42
N THR A 449 101.55 71.63 -31.26
CA THR A 449 100.11 72.02 -31.17
C THR A 449 99.07 70.94 -31.51
N LEU A 450 99.32 69.65 -31.26
CA LEU A 450 98.29 68.60 -31.40
C LEU A 450 98.16 67.61 -30.23
N GLU A 451 98.74 67.91 -29.06
CA GLU A 451 98.57 67.11 -27.83
C GLU A 451 97.45 67.58 -26.90
N THR A 452 96.73 68.66 -27.22
CA THR A 452 95.62 69.19 -26.39
C THR A 452 94.23 69.01 -27.00
N LYS A 453 94.08 68.18 -28.03
CA LYS A 453 92.78 67.81 -28.64
C LYS A 453 92.39 66.33 -28.44
N GLY A 454 93.20 65.54 -27.73
CA GLY A 454 92.90 64.14 -27.40
C GLY A 454 92.02 63.96 -26.16
N GLU A 455 92.20 64.79 -25.12
CA GLU A 455 91.55 64.56 -23.83
C GLU A 455 90.08 65.03 -23.76
N ALA A 456 89.66 65.93 -24.65
CA ALA A 456 88.27 66.39 -24.72
C ALA A 456 87.32 65.42 -25.47
N LEU A 457 87.86 64.46 -26.23
CA LEU A 457 87.09 63.51 -27.03
C LEU A 457 86.75 62.22 -26.27
N ASP A 458 87.55 61.84 -25.27
CA ASP A 458 87.33 60.62 -24.48
C ASP A 458 86.28 60.81 -23.35
N GLU A 459 86.12 62.01 -22.80
CA GLU A 459 85.03 62.31 -21.84
C GLU A 459 83.64 62.38 -22.51
N GLU A 460 83.57 62.82 -23.78
CA GLU A 460 82.32 62.88 -24.56
C GLU A 460 81.83 61.48 -24.99
N ILE A 461 82.77 60.56 -25.26
CA ILE A 461 82.44 59.16 -25.58
C ILE A 461 81.91 58.41 -24.34
N GLN A 462 82.42 58.72 -23.14
CA GLN A 462 82.00 58.06 -21.90
C GLN A 462 80.63 58.56 -21.40
N THR A 463 80.31 59.86 -21.60
CA THR A 463 78.98 60.42 -21.29
C THR A 463 77.90 59.97 -22.27
N ARG A 464 78.22 59.77 -23.56
CA ARG A 464 77.24 59.23 -24.53
C ARG A 464 76.90 57.75 -24.30
N LYS A 465 77.82 56.94 -23.77
CA LYS A 465 77.55 55.52 -23.42
C LYS A 465 76.59 55.36 -22.24
N THR A 466 76.69 56.20 -21.21
CA THR A 466 75.81 56.14 -20.01
C THR A 466 74.38 56.61 -20.31
N ILE A 467 74.21 57.62 -21.17
CA ILE A 467 72.87 58.07 -21.63
C ILE A 467 72.13 56.96 -22.39
N LEU A 468 72.84 56.21 -23.23
CA LEU A 468 72.27 55.14 -24.07
C LEU A 468 71.83 53.90 -23.24
N GLU A 469 72.48 53.65 -22.10
CA GLU A 469 72.06 52.60 -21.16
C GLU A 469 70.82 52.99 -20.32
N ILE A 470 70.68 54.26 -19.96
CA ILE A 470 69.51 54.78 -19.23
C ILE A 470 68.25 54.72 -20.11
N GLU A 471 68.36 55.04 -21.40
CA GLU A 471 67.23 54.96 -22.35
C GLU A 471 66.77 53.51 -22.60
N LYS A 472 67.71 52.55 -22.68
CA LYS A 472 67.37 51.12 -22.80
C LYS A 472 66.64 50.59 -21.55
N LYS A 473 66.99 51.07 -20.35
CA LYS A 473 66.29 50.72 -19.10
C LYS A 473 64.89 51.35 -19.01
N LYS A 474 64.71 52.61 -19.43
CA LYS A 474 63.38 53.26 -19.47
C LYS A 474 62.40 52.56 -20.42
N LYS A 475 62.83 52.13 -21.61
CA LYS A 475 61.95 51.41 -22.56
C LYS A 475 61.50 50.03 -22.05
N LYS A 476 62.32 49.33 -21.25
CA LYS A 476 61.95 48.05 -20.61
C LYS A 476 60.93 48.23 -19.47
N VAL A 477 61.02 49.32 -18.69
CA VAL A 477 60.06 49.61 -17.60
C VAL A 477 58.68 50.00 -18.14
N VAL A 478 58.62 50.84 -19.19
CA VAL A 478 57.36 51.23 -19.83
C VAL A 478 56.65 50.03 -20.49
N PHE A 479 57.41 49.06 -21.04
CA PHE A 479 56.84 47.83 -21.59
C PHE A 479 56.25 46.92 -20.50
N ARG A 480 56.92 46.76 -19.34
CA ARG A 480 56.40 45.97 -18.22
C ARG A 480 55.13 46.59 -17.60
N GLN A 481 55.11 47.90 -17.40
CA GLN A 481 53.92 48.60 -16.87
C GLN A 481 52.69 48.48 -17.79
N LYS A 482 52.88 48.51 -19.12
CA LYS A 482 51.79 48.28 -20.09
C LYS A 482 51.26 46.84 -20.09
N GLN A 483 52.12 45.85 -19.86
CA GLN A 483 51.71 44.44 -19.77
C GLN A 483 50.95 44.16 -18.46
N GLU A 484 51.41 44.70 -17.34
CA GLU A 484 50.74 44.56 -16.04
C GLU A 484 49.36 45.22 -16.02
N GLN A 485 49.20 46.41 -16.62
CA GLN A 485 47.88 47.04 -16.78
C GLN A 485 46.94 46.21 -17.65
N ARG A 486 47.42 45.56 -18.72
CA ARG A 486 46.61 44.71 -19.60
C ARG A 486 46.17 43.41 -18.91
N ILE A 487 47.03 42.83 -18.09
CA ILE A 487 46.72 41.64 -17.26
C ILE A 487 45.68 41.98 -16.18
N LEU A 488 45.80 43.15 -15.53
CA LEU A 488 44.81 43.62 -14.55
C LEU A 488 43.44 43.91 -15.17
N GLN A 489 43.41 44.42 -16.41
CA GLN A 489 42.17 44.66 -17.16
C GLN A 489 41.48 43.35 -17.57
N LEU A 490 42.25 42.35 -18.02
CA LEU A 490 41.74 41.00 -18.33
C LEU A 490 41.26 40.25 -17.08
N LYS A 491 41.94 40.39 -15.94
CA LYS A 491 41.50 39.80 -14.66
C LYS A 491 40.17 40.39 -14.16
N ARG A 492 39.94 41.69 -14.34
CA ARG A 492 38.63 42.31 -14.00
C ARG A 492 37.52 41.84 -14.94
N GLN A 493 37.79 41.74 -16.24
CA GLN A 493 36.81 41.20 -17.20
C GLN A 493 36.45 39.75 -16.91
N LEU A 494 37.39 38.91 -16.48
CA LEU A 494 37.11 37.52 -16.09
C LEU A 494 36.31 37.39 -14.77
N LEU A 495 36.48 38.34 -13.84
CA LEU A 495 35.70 38.40 -12.59
C LEU A 495 34.25 38.84 -12.82
N ASP A 496 33.99 39.72 -13.79
CA ASP A 496 32.63 40.17 -14.16
C ASP A 496 31.82 39.10 -14.93
N PHE A 497 32.47 38.06 -15.47
CA PHE A 497 31.84 36.95 -16.22
C PHE A 497 31.51 35.69 -15.39
N GLY A 498 31.69 35.72 -14.05
CA GLY A 498 31.11 34.70 -13.16
C GLY A 498 31.65 33.27 -13.31
N PHE A 499 32.94 33.08 -13.57
CA PHE A 499 33.58 31.76 -13.54
C PHE A 499 34.35 31.52 -12.24
N PHE A 500 33.79 30.69 -11.37
CA PHE A 500 34.50 29.99 -10.28
C PHE A 500 34.42 28.49 -10.55
N ALA A 501 35.57 27.86 -10.78
CA ALA A 501 35.90 26.47 -10.41
C ALA A 501 37.36 26.23 -10.86
N GLU A 502 38.32 26.14 -9.93
CA GLU A 502 38.75 24.86 -9.35
C GLU A 502 39.44 23.97 -10.40
N VAL A 503 40.77 23.83 -10.32
CA VAL A 503 41.55 22.64 -10.69
C VAL A 503 43.03 22.89 -10.35
N VAL A 504 43.43 22.17 -9.29
CA VAL A 504 44.72 21.50 -9.11
C VAL A 504 45.93 22.35 -8.71
N GLY A 505 46.12 22.43 -7.39
CA GLY A 505 47.44 22.23 -6.83
C GLY A 505 47.80 20.73 -6.86
N SER A 506 48.96 20.40 -7.41
CA SER A 506 49.78 19.26 -7.01
C SER A 506 51.21 19.52 -7.47
N ASP A 507 52.12 19.48 -6.52
CA ASP A 507 53.56 19.56 -6.66
C ASP A 507 54.14 18.65 -7.74
N VAL A 508 55.21 19.08 -8.42
CA VAL A 508 56.44 18.27 -8.57
C VAL A 508 57.66 19.18 -8.65
N ASN A 509 58.51 19.06 -7.64
CA ASN A 509 59.91 19.49 -7.62
C ASN A 509 60.71 18.91 -8.79
N ALA A 510 61.55 19.73 -9.42
CA ALA A 510 62.85 19.28 -9.91
C ALA A 510 63.86 20.43 -9.83
N LYS A 511 64.82 20.27 -8.92
CA LYS A 511 66.08 21.00 -8.83
C LYS A 511 66.92 20.71 -10.09
N GLU A 512 67.72 21.67 -10.55
CA GLU A 512 69.19 21.58 -10.61
C GLU A 512 69.80 22.90 -11.13
N GLU A 513 70.83 23.35 -10.39
CA GLU A 513 71.83 24.40 -10.62
C GLU A 513 71.43 25.90 -10.68
#